data_AF-A0A9E5VUD1-F1
#
_entry.id   AF-A0A9E5VUD1-F1
#
_cell.length_a   1.000
_cell.length_b   1.000
_cell.length_c   1.000
_cell.angle_alpha   90.00
_cell.angle_beta   90.00
_cell.angle_gamma   90.00
#
_symmetry.space_group_name_H-M   'P 1'
#
loop_
_entity.id
_entity.type
_entity.pdbx_description
1 polymer ?
#
loop_
_entity_poly.entity_id
_entity_poly.type
_entity_poly.pdbx_seq_one_letter_code
_entity_poly.pdbx_strand_id
1 'polypeptide(L)' 'MAKSEGKGMVVPEHRLFENHTGHSKHLCDLVAKRKMAEVARLSKDAKYVCHICGRAAAKAANLCEPVEI' A
#
# COMPACT_ATOMS: atom_id res chain seq x y z
N MET A 1 -16.72 15.62 33.89
CA MET A 1 -15.72 14.64 33.40
C MET A 1 -16.47 13.49 32.76
N ALA A 2 -16.93 13.64 31.51
CA ALA A 2 -17.65 12.57 30.81
C ALA A 2 -16.61 11.61 30.20
N LYS A 3 -16.62 10.36 30.66
CA LYS A 3 -15.79 9.27 30.13
C LYS A 3 -16.43 8.81 28.81
N SER A 4 -15.77 9.10 27.69
CA SER A 4 -16.12 8.50 26.41
C SER A 4 -15.53 7.10 26.34
N GLU A 5 -16.36 6.08 26.54
CA GLU A 5 -16.02 4.69 26.27
C GLU A 5 -16.00 4.47 24.75
N GLY A 6 -14.88 4.82 24.12
CA GLY A 6 -14.60 4.44 22.75
C GLY A 6 -14.34 2.95 22.69
N LYS A 7 -15.34 2.17 22.26
CA LYS A 7 -15.15 0.76 21.89
C LYS A 7 -14.21 0.72 20.69
N GLY A 8 -12.91 0.62 20.97
CA GLY A 8 -11.87 0.58 19.96
C GLY A 8 -12.17 -0.54 18.98
N MET A 9 -12.24 -0.21 17.70
CA MET A 9 -12.27 -1.21 16.65
C MET A 9 -10.93 -1.94 16.69
N VAL A 10 -10.92 -3.16 17.22
CA VAL A 10 -9.77 -4.06 17.13
C VAL A 10 -9.65 -4.49 15.67
N VAL A 11 -8.85 -3.75 14.89
CA VAL A 11 -8.41 -4.24 13.60
C VAL A 11 -7.57 -5.50 13.87
N PRO A 12 -7.89 -6.66 13.26
CA PRO A 12 -7.00 -7.82 13.33
C PRO A 12 -5.58 -7.41 12.93
N GLU A 13 -4.55 -8.09 13.43
CA GLU A 13 -3.19 -7.94 12.92
C GLU A 13 -3.18 -8.23 11.41
N HIS A 14 -3.38 -7.17 10.63
CA HIS A 14 -3.30 -7.23 9.20
C HIS A 14 -1.81 -7.23 8.86
N ARG A 15 -1.37 -8.21 8.05
CA ARG A 15 -0.03 -8.31 7.42
C ARG A 15 0.38 -7.09 6.58
N LEU A 16 -0.39 -6.01 6.67
CA LEU A 16 -0.20 -4.67 6.13
C LEU A 16 0.98 -3.92 6.73
N PHE A 17 1.29 -4.17 8.01
CA PHE A 17 2.35 -3.49 8.74
C PHE A 17 3.67 -4.25 8.74
N GLU A 18 3.65 -5.56 8.47
CA GLU A 18 4.89 -6.31 8.33
C GLU A 18 5.45 -6.19 6.92
N ASN A 19 6.73 -5.87 6.84
CA ASN A 19 7.48 -5.94 5.59
C ASN A 19 7.50 -7.38 5.11
N HIS A 20 6.55 -7.73 4.23
CA HIS A 20 6.54 -9.02 3.58
C HIS A 20 7.69 -9.13 2.58
N THR A 21 8.06 -10.36 2.23
CA THR A 21 9.16 -10.61 1.31
C THR A 21 8.94 -9.90 -0.03
N GLY A 22 9.83 -8.98 -0.40
CA GLY A 22 9.73 -8.20 -1.63
C GLY A 22 9.14 -6.79 -1.47
N HIS A 23 8.69 -6.38 -0.28
CA HIS A 23 8.09 -5.06 -0.03
C HIS A 23 8.97 -3.89 -0.51
N SER A 24 10.29 -4.03 -0.42
CA SER A 24 11.28 -3.01 -0.82
C SER A 24 11.23 -2.59 -2.30
N LYS A 25 10.60 -3.40 -3.16
CA LYS A 25 10.44 -3.11 -4.59
C LYS A 25 9.05 -2.61 -4.94
N HIS A 26 8.12 -2.59 -3.98
CA HIS A 26 6.75 -2.15 -4.20
C HIS A 26 6.59 -0.65 -3.99
N LEU A 27 5.53 -0.08 -4.55
CA LEU A 27 5.26 1.36 -4.49
C LEU A 27 5.15 1.88 -3.06
N CYS A 28 4.68 1.08 -2.10
CA CYS A 28 4.59 1.48 -0.69
C CYS A 28 5.95 1.93 -0.13
N ASP A 29 6.99 1.10 -0.31
CA ASP A 29 8.35 1.40 0.17
C ASP A 29 9.02 2.51 -0.64
N LEU A 30 8.80 2.55 -1.96
CA LEU A 30 9.33 3.60 -2.82
C LEU A 30 8.79 4.98 -2.43
N VAL A 31 7.51 5.07 -2.07
CA VAL A 31 6.88 6.29 -1.55
C VAL A 31 7.44 6.65 -0.17
N ALA A 32 7.59 5.67 0.74
CA ALA A 32 8.17 5.89 2.06
C ALA A 32 9.61 6.44 1.98
N LYS A 33 10.40 5.95 1.01
CA LYS A 33 11.76 6.42 0.70
C LYS A 33 11.80 7.70 -0.14
N ARG A 34 10.64 8.32 -0.41
CA ARG A 34 10.47 9.53 -1.23
C ARG A 34 11.08 9.44 -2.63
N LYS A 35 11.15 8.25 -3.23
CA LYS A 35 11.62 8.02 -4.60
C LYS A 35 10.53 8.31 -5.63
N MET A 36 9.97 9.52 -5.62
CA MET A 36 8.75 9.85 -6.38
C MET A 36 8.91 9.77 -7.90
N ALA A 37 10.12 9.99 -8.43
CA ALA A 37 10.40 9.80 -9.85
C ALA A 37 10.21 8.33 -10.29
N GLU A 38 10.66 7.38 -9.45
CA GLU A 38 10.47 5.94 -9.71
C GLU A 38 9.00 5.55 -9.57
N VAL A 39 8.32 6.08 -8.56
CA VAL A 39 6.87 5.87 -8.38
C VAL A 39 6.10 6.35 -9.62
N ALA A 40 6.36 7.57 -10.09
CA ALA A 40 5.71 8.11 -11.28
C ALA A 40 5.96 7.23 -12.52
N ARG A 41 7.19 6.73 -12.69
CA ARG A 41 7.55 5.82 -13.79
C ARG A 41 6.79 4.49 -13.73
N LEU A 42 6.61 3.92 -12.54
CA LEU A 42 5.92 2.64 -12.34
C LEU A 42 4.40 2.76 -12.34
N SER A 43 3.87 3.94 -11.98
CA SER A 43 2.44 4.26 -11.98
C SER A 43 1.92 4.75 -13.33
N LYS A 44 2.80 5.09 -14.27
CA LYS A 44 2.40 5.50 -15.62
C LYS A 44 1.61 4.38 -16.31
N ASP A 45 0.49 4.71 -16.93
CA ASP A 45 -0.40 3.77 -17.63
C ASP A 45 -0.81 2.58 -16.72
N ALA A 46 -1.19 2.89 -15.48
CA ALA A 46 -1.53 1.88 -14.49
C ALA A 46 -2.70 1.00 -14.95
N LYS A 47 -2.52 -0.32 -14.80
CA LYS A 47 -3.50 -1.37 -15.09
C LYS A 47 -3.92 -2.14 -13.84
N TYR A 48 -3.21 -1.88 -12.74
CA TYR A 48 -3.41 -2.54 -11.47
C TYR A 48 -3.47 -1.48 -10.37
N VAL A 49 -4.33 -1.71 -9.39
CA VAL A 49 -4.40 -0.95 -8.14
C VAL A 49 -4.13 -1.88 -6.97
N CYS A 50 -3.43 -1.38 -5.94
CA CYS A 50 -3.25 -2.13 -4.71
C CYS A 50 -4.54 -2.06 -3.90
N HIS A 51 -5.20 -3.19 -3.67
CA HIS A 51 -6.46 -3.27 -2.90
C HIS A 51 -6.31 -2.69 -1.47
N ILE A 52 -5.08 -2.75 -0.95
CA ILE A 52 -4.74 -2.34 0.40
C ILE A 52 -4.69 -0.82 0.57
N CYS A 53 -4.00 -0.13 -0.34
CA CYS A 53 -3.58 1.25 -0.14
C CYS A 53 -3.85 2.16 -1.34
N GLY A 54 -4.49 1.62 -2.38
CA GLY A 54 -4.95 2.37 -3.54
C GLY A 54 -3.87 2.86 -4.48
N ARG A 55 -2.59 2.49 -4.29
CA ARG A 55 -1.52 2.88 -5.24
C ARG A 55 -1.67 2.09 -6.53
N ALA A 56 -1.53 2.76 -7.66
CA ALA A 56 -1.70 2.17 -8.98
C ALA A 56 -0.34 1.95 -9.68
N ALA A 57 -0.21 0.86 -10.42
CA ALA A 57 0.99 0.52 -11.18
C ALA A 57 0.65 -0.14 -12.53
N ALA A 58 1.56 0.01 -13.49
CA ALA A 58 1.46 -0.65 -14.79
C ALA A 58 1.57 -2.19 -14.71
N LYS A 59 2.22 -2.70 -13.65
CA LYS A 59 2.48 -4.13 -13.44
C LYS A 59 2.09 -4.54 -12.02
N ALA A 60 1.43 -5.69 -11.90
CA ALA A 60 1.06 -6.31 -10.64
C ALA A 60 2.25 -6.50 -9.67
N ALA A 61 3.42 -6.85 -10.19
CA ALA A 61 4.64 -7.09 -9.41
C ALA A 61 5.20 -5.87 -8.65
N ASN A 62 4.66 -4.67 -8.90
CA ASN A 62 5.05 -3.46 -8.19
C ASN A 62 4.14 -3.15 -6.99
N LEU A 63 3.14 -3.99 -6.71
CA LEU A 63 2.11 -3.79 -5.69
C LEU A 63 2.09 -4.98 -4.73
N CYS A 64 1.63 -4.74 -3.50
CA CYS A 64 1.51 -5.81 -2.50
C CYS A 64 0.35 -6.75 -2.82
N GLU A 65 -0.83 -6.18 -3.10
CA GLU A 65 -2.06 -6.92 -3.43
C GLU A 65 -2.69 -6.27 -4.68
N PRO A 66 -2.18 -6.61 -5.88
CA PRO A 66 -2.64 -6.02 -7.13
C PRO A 66 -4.03 -6.54 -7.54
N VAL A 67 -4.88 -5.62 -7.97
CA VAL A 67 -6.20 -5.88 -8.58
C VAL A 67 -6.26 -5.13 -9.91
N GLU A 68 -6.74 -5.79 -10.97
CA GLU A 68 -6.89 -5.16 -12.30
C GLU A 68 -7.98 -4.09 -12.31
N ILE A 69 -7.74 -3.02 -13.10
CA ILE A 69 -8.67 -1.89 -13.30
C ILE A 69 -8.96 -1.65 -14.78
#